data_AF-A0A165NTE5-F1
#
_entry.id   AF-A0A165NTE5-F1
#
_cell.length_a   1.000
_cell.length_b   1.000
_cell.length_c   1.000
_cell.angle_alpha   90.00
_cell.angle_beta   90.00
_cell.angle_gamma   90.00
#
_symmetry.space_group_name_H-M   'P 1'
#
loop_
_entity.id
_entity.type
_entity.pdbx_description
1 polymer ?
#
loop_
_entity_poly.entity_id
_entity_poly.type
_entity_poly.pdbx_seq_one_letter_code
_entity_poly.pdbx_strand_id
1 'polypeptide(L)'
;MPAVYKLMSVNTAPERAKRLIGRVVEDVKDRWTIQYIANAERIDEVLPTLERERPDIMFVASMWTPEQQQEIVLIAQKAIPGIKTFKIPTGFQVEKGPDAVVELIKENLPSILNDPEPKSAL
;
A
#
# COMPACT_ATOMS: atom_id res chain seq x y z
N MET A 1 11.70 -7.69 -18.45
CA MET A 1 10.48 -8.00 -17.67
C MET A 1 10.06 -6.71 -16.98
N PRO A 2 8.77 -6.34 -16.95
CA PRO A 2 8.34 -5.20 -16.14
C PRO A 2 8.73 -5.44 -14.68
N ALA A 3 9.09 -4.39 -13.95
CA ALA A 3 9.43 -4.51 -12.54
C ALA A 3 8.21 -5.01 -11.76
N VAL A 4 8.40 -6.05 -10.95
CA VAL A 4 7.36 -6.54 -10.04
C VAL A 4 7.46 -5.77 -8.74
N TYR A 5 6.37 -5.11 -8.34
CA TYR A 5 6.30 -4.41 -7.07
C TYR A 5 5.77 -5.32 -5.97
N LYS A 6 6.57 -5.57 -4.94
CA LYS A 6 6.17 -6.29 -3.74
C LYS A 6 5.43 -5.35 -2.80
N LEU A 7 4.17 -5.67 -2.53
CA LEU A 7 3.29 -4.88 -1.69
C LEU A 7 3.00 -5.61 -0.39
N MET A 8 3.16 -4.91 0.73
CA MET A 8 2.59 -5.32 2.02
C MET A 8 1.53 -4.32 2.48
N SER A 9 0.67 -4.73 3.42
CA SER A 9 -0.23 -3.80 4.11
C SER A 9 -0.12 -3.90 5.62
N VAL A 10 -0.52 -2.83 6.31
CA VAL A 10 -0.67 -2.81 7.77
C VAL A 10 -2.15 -2.61 8.08
N ASN A 11 -2.84 -3.70 8.39
CA ASN A 11 -4.29 -3.76 8.49
C ASN A 11 -4.72 -4.80 9.53
N THR A 12 -5.55 -4.40 10.50
CA THR A 12 -6.06 -5.28 11.57
C THR A 12 -7.10 -6.30 11.08
N ALA A 13 -7.43 -6.31 9.79
CA ALA A 13 -8.37 -7.21 9.15
C ALA A 13 -7.77 -7.78 7.85
N PRO A 14 -6.86 -8.77 7.95
CA PRO A 14 -6.05 -9.27 6.82
C PRO A 14 -6.89 -9.76 5.65
N GLU A 15 -8.00 -10.44 5.92
CA GLU A 15 -8.93 -10.93 4.88
C GLU A 15 -9.59 -9.79 4.10
N ARG A 16 -9.88 -8.66 4.78
CA ARG A 16 -10.42 -7.46 4.10
C ARG A 16 -9.34 -6.80 3.26
N ALA A 17 -8.13 -6.69 3.78
CA ALA A 17 -6.98 -6.17 3.05
C ALA A 17 -6.72 -6.98 1.77
N LYS A 18 -6.64 -8.32 1.89
CA LYS A 18 -6.39 -9.21 0.75
C LYS A 18 -7.43 -9.05 -0.36
N ARG A 19 -8.72 -8.98 -0.01
CA ARG A 19 -9.79 -8.75 -1.01
C ARG A 19 -9.68 -7.39 -1.68
N LEU A 20 -9.45 -6.34 -0.91
CA LEU A 20 -9.37 -4.97 -1.43
C LEU A 20 -8.13 -4.80 -2.33
N ILE A 21 -6.97 -5.22 -1.86
CA ILE A 21 -5.72 -5.20 -2.63
C ILE A 21 -5.82 -6.08 -3.87
N GLY A 22 -6.44 -7.27 -3.77
CA GLY A 22 -6.69 -8.12 -4.93
C GLY A 22 -7.44 -7.41 -6.05
N ARG A 23 -8.45 -6.59 -5.71
CA ARG A 23 -9.16 -5.75 -6.69
C ARG A 23 -8.26 -4.67 -7.28
N VAL A 24 -7.46 -3.98 -6.46
CA VAL A 24 -6.49 -2.99 -6.96
C VAL A 24 -5.51 -3.63 -7.93
N VAL A 25 -4.93 -4.78 -7.58
CA VAL A 25 -3.97 -5.51 -8.42
C VAL A 25 -4.59 -5.89 -9.77
N GLU A 26 -5.80 -6.43 -9.74
CA GLU A 26 -6.53 -6.82 -10.95
C GLU A 26 -6.84 -5.62 -11.86
N ASP A 27 -7.33 -4.52 -11.29
CA ASP A 27 -7.71 -3.30 -12.02
C ASP A 27 -6.53 -2.59 -12.70
N VAL A 28 -5.30 -2.83 -12.23
CA VAL A 28 -4.10 -2.13 -12.73
C VAL A 28 -3.08 -3.04 -13.41
N LYS A 29 -3.40 -4.32 -13.59
CA LYS A 29 -2.47 -5.34 -14.13
C LYS A 29 -1.92 -5.03 -15.52
N ASP A 30 -2.64 -4.23 -16.31
CA ASP A 30 -2.20 -3.79 -17.65
C ASP A 30 -1.09 -2.73 -17.58
N ARG A 31 -0.89 -2.08 -16.42
CA ARG A 31 0.10 -1.02 -16.20
C ARG A 31 1.23 -1.43 -15.26
N TRP A 32 0.91 -2.13 -14.17
CA TRP A 32 1.90 -2.55 -13.18
C TRP A 32 1.69 -3.99 -12.76
N THR A 33 2.79 -4.71 -12.53
CA THR A 33 2.76 -6.02 -11.89
C THR A 33 2.96 -5.83 -10.39
N ILE A 34 1.90 -6.02 -9.60
CA ILE A 34 1.94 -5.88 -8.14
C ILE A 34 1.69 -7.25 -7.51
N GLN A 35 2.60 -7.66 -6.62
CA GLN A 35 2.48 -8.89 -5.85
C GLN A 35 2.17 -8.55 -4.39
N TYR A 36 1.00 -8.98 -3.90
CA TYR A 36 0.67 -8.83 -2.48
C TYR A 36 1.32 -9.94 -1.66
N ILE A 37 2.32 -9.59 -0.84
CA ILE A 37 3.19 -10.58 -0.19
C ILE A 37 2.94 -10.74 1.31
N ALA A 38 2.44 -9.72 2.01
CA ALA A 38 2.26 -9.78 3.46
C ALA A 38 1.26 -8.77 4.02
N ASN A 39 0.78 -9.07 5.23
CA ASN A 39 0.02 -8.17 6.09
C ASN A 39 0.64 -8.15 7.49
N ALA A 40 0.79 -6.98 8.09
CA ALA A 40 1.00 -6.83 9.53
C ALA A 40 -0.33 -6.41 10.18
N GLU A 41 -0.81 -7.19 11.15
CA GLU A 41 -2.08 -6.91 11.85
C GLU A 41 -1.89 -5.92 13.01
N ARG A 42 -0.67 -5.83 13.51
CA ARG A 42 -0.27 -4.98 14.64
C ARG A 42 0.95 -4.13 14.30
N ILE A 43 1.12 -3.01 15.01
CA ILE A 43 2.28 -2.11 14.82
C ILE A 43 3.60 -2.82 15.15
N ASP A 44 3.62 -3.66 16.19
CA ASP A 44 4.81 -4.42 16.61
C ASP A 44 5.21 -5.52 15.60
N GLU A 45 4.31 -5.93 14.71
CA GLU A 45 4.59 -6.86 13.60
C GLU A 45 5.17 -6.17 12.37
N VAL A 46 5.12 -4.84 12.28
CA VAL A 46 5.55 -4.08 11.09
C VAL A 46 7.03 -4.28 10.83
N LEU A 47 7.88 -4.02 11.82
CA LEU A 47 9.34 -4.18 11.68
C LEU A 47 9.76 -5.60 11.30
N PRO A 48 9.38 -6.67 12.04
CA PRO A 48 9.79 -8.03 11.69
C PRO A 48 9.25 -8.49 10.33
N THR A 49 8.08 -7.98 9.90
CA THR A 49 7.55 -8.26 8.56
C THR A 49 8.35 -7.55 7.47
N LEU A 50 8.71 -6.28 7.67
CA LEU A 50 9.55 -5.53 6.72
C LEU A 50 10.92 -6.18 6.54
N GLU A 51 11.56 -6.60 7.64
CA GLU A 51 12.88 -7.25 7.61
C GLU A 51 12.86 -8.58 6.85
N ARG A 52 11.79 -9.38 7.03
CA ARG A 52 11.60 -10.68 6.38
C ARG A 52 11.25 -10.55 4.90
N GLU A 53 10.30 -9.70 4.58
CA GLU A 53 9.64 -9.66 3.26
C GLU A 53 10.29 -8.66 2.29
N ARG A 54 10.93 -7.62 2.84
CA ARG A 54 11.59 -6.54 2.11
C ARG A 54 10.72 -5.98 0.96
N PRO A 55 9.48 -5.50 1.24
CA PRO A 55 8.58 -5.01 0.20
C PRO A 55 9.06 -3.68 -0.40
N ASP A 56 8.58 -3.39 -1.61
CA ASP A 56 8.81 -2.12 -2.30
C ASP A 56 7.77 -1.06 -1.90
N ILE A 57 6.56 -1.52 -1.55
CA ILE A 57 5.41 -0.67 -1.22
C ILE A 57 4.76 -1.15 0.08
N MET A 58 4.36 -0.21 0.93
CA MET A 58 3.54 -0.48 2.12
C MET A 58 2.31 0.42 2.16
N PHE A 59 1.12 -0.19 2.25
CA PHE A 59 -0.13 0.54 2.47
C PHE A 59 -0.58 0.47 3.93
N VAL A 60 -0.97 1.60 4.50
CA VAL A 60 -1.45 1.71 5.88
C VAL A 60 -2.96 1.96 5.87
N ALA A 61 -3.70 1.06 6.54
CA ALA A 61 -5.16 1.07 6.53
C ALA A 61 -5.78 2.26 7.29
N SER A 62 -7.02 2.59 6.94
CA SER A 62 -7.78 3.71 7.54
C SER A 62 -8.26 3.47 8.97
N MET A 63 -8.05 2.28 9.56
CA MET A 63 -8.45 2.04 10.96
C MET A 63 -7.42 2.56 11.97
N TRP A 64 -6.20 2.84 11.53
CA TRP A 64 -5.14 3.42 12.36
C TRP A 64 -5.35 4.92 12.53
N THR A 65 -5.07 5.46 13.71
CA THR A 65 -5.09 6.92 13.93
C THR A 65 -3.96 7.61 13.15
N PRO A 66 -4.03 8.93 12.90
CA PRO A 66 -2.98 9.65 12.19
C PRO A 66 -1.58 9.47 12.83
N GLU A 67 -1.51 9.42 14.16
CA GLU A 67 -0.28 9.21 14.92
C GLU A 67 0.27 7.80 14.72
N GLN A 68 -0.58 6.77 14.79
CA GLN A 68 -0.21 5.40 14.52
C GLN A 68 0.25 5.20 13.07
N GLN A 69 -0.46 5.82 12.11
CA GLN A 69 -0.04 5.77 10.72
C GLN A 69 1.34 6.43 10.52
N GLN A 70 1.60 7.53 11.21
CA GLN A 70 2.91 8.19 11.17
C GLN A 70 4.01 7.31 11.79
N GLU A 71 3.74 6.67 12.92
CA GLU A 71 4.64 5.71 13.56
C GLU A 71 4.99 4.56 12.60
N ILE A 72 3.98 3.93 12.02
CA ILE A 72 4.13 2.83 11.04
C ILE A 72 5.03 3.25 9.86
N VAL A 73 4.78 4.44 9.30
CA VAL A 73 5.59 4.97 8.18
C VAL A 73 7.03 5.22 8.60
N LEU A 74 7.27 5.78 9.79
CA LEU A 74 8.61 6.00 10.31
C LEU A 74 9.38 4.70 10.54
N ILE A 75 8.72 3.65 11.03
CA ILE A 75 9.30 2.30 11.16
C ILE A 75 9.75 1.81 9.77
N ALA A 76 8.86 1.90 8.78
CA ALA A 76 9.15 1.45 7.43
C ALA A 76 10.32 2.17 6.77
N GLN A 77 10.34 3.50 6.84
CA GLN A 77 11.41 4.32 6.25
C GLN A 77 12.77 4.07 6.92
N LYS A 78 12.79 3.77 8.23
CA LYS A 78 14.01 3.39 8.95
C LYS A 78 14.49 1.98 8.58
N ALA A 79 13.57 1.03 8.45
CA ALA A 79 13.91 -0.36 8.15
C ALA A 79 14.34 -0.56 6.69
N ILE A 80 13.68 0.15 5.75
CA ILE A 80 13.91 0.04 4.31
C ILE A 80 14.01 1.45 3.71
N PRO A 81 15.24 1.99 3.55
CA PRO A 81 15.44 3.25 2.86
C PRO A 81 14.84 3.22 1.45
N GLY A 82 13.97 4.18 1.13
CA GLY A 82 13.32 4.29 -0.18
C GLY A 82 12.03 3.49 -0.35
N ILE A 83 11.53 2.80 0.69
CA ILE A 83 10.21 2.17 0.63
C ILE A 83 9.12 3.20 0.31
N LYS A 84 8.22 2.84 -0.61
CA LYS A 84 7.06 3.66 -0.98
C LYS A 84 5.94 3.40 0.01
N THR A 85 5.36 4.46 0.58
CA THR A 85 4.28 4.31 1.57
C THR A 85 3.04 5.09 1.15
N PHE A 86 1.87 4.52 1.37
CA PHE A 86 0.60 5.23 1.19
C PHE A 86 -0.30 5.03 2.41
N LYS A 87 -0.83 6.13 2.94
CA LYS A 87 -1.76 6.14 4.07
C LYS A 87 -3.16 6.36 3.55
N ILE A 88 -4.07 5.42 3.78
CA ILE A 88 -5.50 5.65 3.56
C ILE A 88 -5.99 6.55 4.70
N PRO A 89 -6.65 7.69 4.43
CA PRO A 89 -7.07 8.61 5.50
C PRO A 89 -7.90 7.90 6.59
N THR A 90 -7.63 8.22 7.86
CA THR A 90 -8.33 7.59 8.99
C THR A 90 -9.84 7.71 8.85
N GLY A 91 -10.58 6.62 9.08
CA GLY A 91 -12.04 6.57 8.96
C GLY A 91 -12.59 6.48 7.52
N PHE A 92 -11.75 6.66 6.50
CA PHE A 92 -12.20 6.79 5.11
C PHE A 92 -13.04 5.61 4.61
N GLN A 93 -12.63 4.36 4.87
CA GLN A 93 -13.38 3.19 4.43
C GLN A 93 -14.77 3.11 5.08
N VAL A 94 -14.93 3.58 6.32
CA VAL A 94 -16.21 3.60 7.01
C VAL A 94 -17.13 4.64 6.39
N GLU A 95 -16.58 5.82 6.04
CA GLU A 95 -17.36 6.92 5.47
C GLU A 95 -17.73 6.70 3.99
N LYS A 96 -16.79 6.22 3.18
CA LYS A 96 -16.92 6.16 1.71
C LYS A 96 -17.10 4.74 1.16
N GLY A 97 -16.93 3.73 2.01
CA GLY A 97 -17.01 2.33 1.62
C GLY A 97 -15.74 1.77 0.97
N PRO A 98 -15.69 0.45 0.74
CA PRO A 98 -14.50 -0.24 0.21
C PRO A 98 -14.18 0.12 -1.24
N ASP A 99 -15.18 0.45 -2.06
CA ASP A 99 -14.97 0.80 -3.48
C ASP A 99 -14.22 2.12 -3.62
N ALA A 100 -14.58 3.12 -2.81
CA ALA A 100 -13.87 4.39 -2.78
C ALA A 100 -12.40 4.25 -2.36
N VAL A 101 -12.07 3.27 -1.51
CA VAL A 101 -10.67 2.99 -1.13
C VAL A 101 -9.90 2.44 -2.33
N VAL A 102 -10.52 1.55 -3.12
CA VAL A 102 -9.91 1.00 -4.34
C VAL A 102 -9.61 2.11 -5.33
N GLU A 103 -10.58 3.00 -5.60
CA GLU A 103 -10.37 4.14 -6.50
C GLU A 103 -9.31 5.11 -5.97
N LEU A 104 -9.36 5.45 -4.67
CA LEU A 104 -8.36 6.31 -4.04
C LEU A 104 -6.94 5.76 -4.23
N ILE A 105 -6.74 4.45 -4.02
CA ILE A 105 -5.44 3.82 -4.23
C ILE A 105 -5.05 3.93 -5.71
N LYS A 106 -5.94 3.57 -6.64
CA LYS A 106 -5.66 3.57 -8.08
C LYS A 106 -5.26 4.96 -8.61
N GLU A 107 -5.96 6.00 -8.18
CA GLU A 107 -5.65 7.38 -8.56
C GLU A 107 -4.28 7.84 -8.05
N ASN A 108 -3.85 7.34 -6.89
CA ASN A 108 -2.57 7.71 -6.29
C ASN A 108 -1.41 6.80 -6.71
N LEU A 109 -1.66 5.61 -7.28
CA LEU A 109 -0.62 4.66 -7.68
C LEU A 109 0.47 5.25 -8.58
N PRO A 110 0.19 6.04 -9.64
CA PRO A 110 1.24 6.64 -10.46
C PRO A 110 2.25 7.46 -9.64
N SER A 111 1.74 8.27 -8.71
CA SER A 111 2.56 9.10 -7.83
C SER A 111 3.29 8.26 -6.77
N ILE A 112 2.65 7.25 -6.20
CA ILE A 112 3.28 6.33 -5.24
C ILE A 112 4.44 5.58 -5.91
N LEU A 113 4.24 5.11 -7.14
CA LEU A 113 5.19 4.27 -7.85
C LEU A 113 6.27 5.05 -8.60
N ASN A 114 6.21 6.38 -8.64
CA ASN A 114 7.13 7.21 -9.42
C ASN A 114 7.28 6.68 -10.85
N ASP A 115 6.17 6.61 -11.57
CA ASP A 115 6.22 6.72 -13.03
C ASP A 115 6.23 8.22 -13.33
N PRO A 116 7.31 8.83 -13.88
CA PRO A 116 7.06 9.97 -14.74
C PRO A 116 6.15 9.42 -15.84
N GLU A 117 4.94 9.97 -16.00
CA GLU A 117 4.12 9.66 -17.17
C GLU A 117 5.02 9.53 -18.40
N PRO A 118 4.85 8.53 -19.29
CA PRO A 118 5.43 8.66 -20.61
C PRO A 118 4.84 9.92 -21.24
N LYS A 119 5.57 11.03 -21.17
CA LYS A 119 5.44 12.14 -22.11
C LYS A 119 5.79 11.57 -23.47
N SER A 120 4.78 11.16 -24.22
CA SER A 120 4.71 11.40 -25.65
C SER A 120 3.33 11.03 -26.17
N ALA A 121 2.52 12.05 -26.41
CA ALA A 121 1.89 12.16 -27.71
C ALA A 121 2.30 13.53 -28.25
N LEU A 122 3.24 13.49 -29.20
CA LEU A 122 3.44 14.53 -30.19
C LEU A 122 2.12 14.83 -30.92
#